data_AF-A0A3E0DJI8-F1
#
_entry.id   AF-A0A3E0DJI8-F1
#
_cell.length_a   1.000
_cell.length_b   1.000
_cell.length_c   1.000
_cell.angle_alpha   90.00
_cell.angle_beta   90.00
_cell.angle_gamma   90.00
#
_symmetry.space_group_name_H-M   'P 1'
#
loop_
_entity.id
_entity.type
_entity.pdbx_description
1 polymer ?
#
loop_
_entity_poly.entity_id
_entity_poly.type
_entity_poly.pdbx_seq_one_letter_code
_entity_poly.pdbx_strand_id
1 'polypeptide(L)'
;MTFLKHPVLSVFFLFATLQFGIAQSNTLFENEEVRVLKLAETYKKLAPITVTASYSSRSAGGKNDFYSEGDYWWPNPEDPNGPYFRRDGLTNPDNFTAHREAMIRFSQISGGLGSAYLISGKEEYAEALIPHLQAWFIASDTRMNPNLLYGQAIKGVVTGRGIGIIDTIHLMEVAKAVTAIESSKSLAPDDLKKIKAWFSDYLNWIYTHPYGIAERDNGNNHSVCWAMQSAVFAELVGNQEVLDYCREMYKTKLLPDQMAADGSFPLELARTKPYGYSLFTLDAMTTICQVLSTPTHNLFEFTADNGRSIGLGISFLVPFVKDKSPWPYPKDVMYWEEWPVRHPFLLFGGLAFDKANYLTLWKELDGNFDNPEVVRNMPIRFPLLWVDRE
;
A
#
# COMPACT_ATOMS: atom_id res chain seq x y z
N MET A 1 -4.95 -48.45 -60.63
CA MET A 1 -5.67 -47.15 -60.55
C MET A 1 -7.06 -47.43 -59.97
N THR A 2 -7.48 -46.61 -58.99
CA THR A 2 -8.83 -46.51 -58.38
C THR A 2 -9.34 -47.71 -57.58
N PHE A 3 -9.14 -47.75 -56.25
CA PHE A 3 -9.89 -47.11 -55.14
C PHE A 3 -11.21 -47.82 -54.78
N LEU A 4 -11.16 -48.73 -53.79
CA LEU A 4 -12.30 -49.12 -52.97
C LEU A 4 -12.41 -48.19 -51.76
N LYS A 5 -13.61 -47.62 -51.56
CA LYS A 5 -13.99 -46.80 -50.41
C LYS A 5 -14.43 -47.71 -49.25
N HIS A 6 -13.85 -47.53 -48.07
CA HIS A 6 -14.43 -47.97 -46.80
C HIS A 6 -15.02 -46.76 -46.07
N PRO A 7 -16.14 -46.90 -45.33
CA PRO A 7 -16.74 -45.80 -44.59
C PRO A 7 -16.03 -45.62 -43.24
N VAL A 8 -15.68 -44.38 -42.91
CA VAL A 8 -15.15 -43.96 -41.62
C VAL A 8 -16.32 -43.77 -40.65
N LEU A 9 -16.37 -44.58 -39.59
CA LEU A 9 -17.22 -44.35 -38.42
C LEU A 9 -16.72 -43.08 -37.71
N SER A 10 -17.55 -42.03 -37.68
CA SER A 10 -17.30 -40.84 -36.87
C SER A 10 -17.85 -41.07 -35.46
N VAL A 11 -16.95 -41.18 -34.47
CA VAL A 11 -17.30 -41.19 -33.05
C VAL A 11 -17.42 -39.74 -32.60
N PHE A 12 -18.65 -39.29 -32.34
CA PHE A 12 -18.90 -38.01 -31.67
C PHE A 12 -18.64 -38.18 -30.17
N PHE A 13 -17.53 -37.63 -29.67
CA PHE A 13 -17.35 -37.38 -28.25
C PHE A 13 -18.11 -36.11 -27.87
N LEU A 14 -19.21 -36.26 -27.13
CA LEU A 14 -19.84 -35.15 -26.42
C LEU A 14 -18.90 -34.73 -25.26
N PHE A 15 -18.23 -33.59 -25.42
CA PHE A 15 -17.63 -32.88 -24.29
C PHE A 15 -18.75 -32.12 -23.55
N ALA A 16 -19.22 -32.69 -22.44
CA ALA A 16 -19.94 -31.94 -21.43
C ALA A 16 -18.90 -31.30 -20.51
N THR A 17 -18.49 -30.07 -20.80
CA THR A 17 -17.69 -29.27 -19.88
C THR A 17 -18.61 -28.66 -18.81
N LEU A 18 -18.27 -28.90 -17.56
CA LEU A 18 -18.94 -28.35 -16.38
C LEU A 18 -18.93 -26.82 -16.42
N GLN A 19 -20.11 -26.21 -16.49
CA GLN A 19 -20.33 -24.84 -16.01
C GLN A 19 -20.57 -24.90 -14.50
N PHE A 20 -19.50 -24.89 -13.71
CA PHE A 20 -19.56 -24.54 -12.29
C PHE A 20 -18.38 -23.62 -12.00
N GLY A 21 -18.62 -22.31 -12.02
CA GLY A 21 -17.58 -21.31 -11.74
C GLY A 21 -17.98 -19.84 -11.86
N ILE A 22 -19.21 -19.49 -12.26
CA ILE A 22 -19.57 -18.07 -12.55
C ILE A 22 -20.38 -17.41 -11.41
N ALA A 23 -20.69 -18.11 -10.32
CA ALA A 23 -21.60 -17.58 -9.29
C ALA A 23 -20.93 -16.99 -8.04
N GLN A 24 -19.60 -17.06 -7.91
CA GLN A 24 -18.92 -16.66 -6.65
C GLN A 24 -18.26 -15.27 -6.70
N SER A 25 -17.92 -14.73 -7.89
CA SER A 25 -17.17 -13.47 -8.02
C SER A 25 -17.97 -12.23 -7.60
N ASN A 26 -19.28 -12.17 -7.90
CA ASN A 26 -20.08 -10.97 -7.61
C ASN A 26 -20.35 -10.70 -6.11
N THR A 27 -20.14 -11.66 -5.20
CA THR A 27 -20.48 -11.48 -3.77
C THR A 27 -19.34 -10.97 -2.90
N LEU A 28 -18.09 -11.03 -3.36
CA LEU A 28 -16.93 -10.72 -2.49
C LEU A 28 -16.90 -9.23 -2.09
N PHE A 29 -17.29 -8.35 -3.01
CA PHE A 29 -17.18 -6.91 -2.85
C PHE A 29 -18.51 -6.18 -2.61
N GLU A 30 -19.67 -6.86 -2.52
CA GLU A 30 -20.97 -6.18 -2.38
C GLU A 30 -21.02 -5.17 -1.23
N ASN A 31 -20.60 -5.59 -0.03
CA ASN A 31 -20.54 -4.71 1.14
C ASN A 31 -19.52 -3.58 0.98
N GLU A 32 -18.45 -3.85 0.24
CA GLU A 32 -17.39 -2.89 -0.02
C GLU A 32 -17.85 -1.82 -1.02
N GLU A 33 -18.58 -2.21 -2.07
CA GLU A 33 -19.17 -1.27 -3.03
C GLU A 33 -20.14 -0.29 -2.33
N VAL A 34 -20.99 -0.81 -1.43
CA VAL A 34 -21.89 0.02 -0.61
C VAL A 34 -21.10 1.01 0.26
N ARG A 35 -20.04 0.54 0.94
CA ARG A 35 -19.18 1.36 1.78
C ARG A 35 -18.50 2.47 0.98
N VAL A 36 -17.92 2.12 -0.17
CA VAL A 36 -17.22 3.04 -1.06
C VAL A 36 -18.15 4.11 -1.60
N LEU A 37 -19.32 3.74 -2.14
CA LEU A 37 -20.26 4.72 -2.70
C LEU A 37 -20.73 5.70 -1.62
N LYS A 38 -20.97 5.23 -0.38
CA LYS A 38 -21.31 6.11 0.75
C LYS A 38 -20.19 7.10 1.07
N LEU A 39 -18.93 6.65 1.11
CA LEU A 39 -17.77 7.52 1.35
C LEU A 39 -17.57 8.53 0.22
N ALA A 40 -17.70 8.10 -1.04
CA ALA A 40 -17.54 8.94 -2.22
C ALA A 40 -18.55 10.11 -2.25
N GLU A 41 -19.79 9.90 -1.81
CA GLU A 41 -20.78 10.98 -1.66
C GLU A 41 -20.36 12.07 -0.65
N THR A 42 -19.51 11.71 0.32
CA THR A 42 -18.90 12.67 1.25
C THR A 42 -17.66 13.31 0.62
N TYR A 43 -16.76 12.49 0.07
CA TYR A 43 -15.49 12.95 -0.49
C TYR A 43 -15.65 13.87 -1.68
N LYS A 44 -16.67 13.70 -2.52
CA LYS A 44 -16.89 14.55 -3.70
C LYS A 44 -17.18 16.03 -3.37
N LYS A 45 -17.46 16.34 -2.10
CA LYS A 45 -17.74 17.68 -1.60
C LYS A 45 -16.55 18.33 -0.90
N LEU A 46 -15.44 17.61 -0.76
CA LEU A 46 -14.27 18.06 -0.02
C LEU A 46 -13.36 18.92 -0.90
N ALA A 47 -12.80 19.98 -0.32
CA ALA A 47 -11.78 20.77 -0.98
C ALA A 47 -10.38 20.12 -0.85
N PRO A 48 -9.46 20.38 -1.79
CA PRO A 48 -8.05 20.00 -1.66
C PRO A 48 -7.38 20.64 -0.45
N ILE A 49 -6.54 19.85 0.23
CA ILE A 49 -5.63 20.28 1.30
C ILE A 49 -4.30 19.60 1.02
N THR A 50 -3.22 20.37 0.93
CA THR A 50 -1.88 19.89 0.57
C THR A 50 -0.84 20.28 1.64
N VAL A 51 0.42 19.96 1.41
CA VAL A 51 1.55 20.35 2.28
C VAL A 51 1.65 21.86 2.52
N THR A 52 1.13 22.70 1.62
CA THR A 52 1.22 24.16 1.78
C THR A 52 0.14 24.73 2.71
N ALA A 53 -0.81 23.91 3.17
CA ALA A 53 -1.90 24.34 4.06
C ALA A 53 -1.46 24.49 5.52
N SER A 54 -0.28 23.98 5.87
CA SER A 54 0.28 24.04 7.22
C SER A 54 1.78 24.27 7.15
N TYR A 55 2.38 24.73 8.24
CA TYR A 55 3.82 24.93 8.34
C TYR A 55 4.30 24.62 9.75
N SER A 56 5.47 23.98 9.85
CA SER A 56 6.19 23.79 11.10
C SER A 56 7.39 24.71 11.14
N SER A 57 7.51 25.52 12.20
CA SER A 57 8.71 26.34 12.44
C SER A 57 9.97 25.50 12.69
N ARG A 58 9.83 24.19 12.91
CA ARG A 58 10.94 23.24 13.05
C ARG A 58 11.42 22.67 11.71
N SER A 59 10.68 22.91 10.63
CA SER A 59 11.05 22.48 9.29
C SER A 59 12.19 23.31 8.71
N ALA A 60 13.17 22.64 8.11
CA ALA A 60 14.21 23.26 7.29
C ALA A 60 13.82 23.38 5.80
N GLY A 61 12.63 22.89 5.43
CA GLY A 61 12.11 22.92 4.07
C GLY A 61 11.28 24.17 3.76
N GLY A 62 11.06 24.41 2.47
CA GLY A 62 10.15 25.43 1.97
C GLY A 62 8.69 25.01 2.03
N LYS A 63 7.79 25.92 1.63
CA LYS A 63 6.34 25.72 1.71
C LYS A 63 5.82 24.47 0.98
N ASN A 64 6.46 24.08 -0.12
CA ASN A 64 6.08 22.95 -0.97
C ASN A 64 6.76 21.64 -0.54
N ASP A 65 7.59 21.66 0.51
CA ASP A 65 8.30 20.47 0.97
C ASP A 65 7.50 19.73 2.03
N PHE A 66 7.46 18.40 1.92
CA PHE A 66 6.86 17.57 2.96
C PHE A 66 7.75 17.54 4.20
N TYR A 67 7.16 17.75 5.39
CA TYR A 67 7.84 17.72 6.67
C TYR A 67 7.09 16.83 7.64
N SER A 68 7.84 15.98 8.34
CA SER A 68 7.34 15.15 9.43
C SER A 68 8.46 14.94 10.45
N GLU A 69 8.10 14.45 11.63
CA GLU A 69 9.03 14.19 12.72
C GLU A 69 9.09 12.69 13.03
N GLY A 70 10.26 12.21 13.42
CA GLY A 70 10.42 10.81 13.78
C GLY A 70 9.54 10.46 14.98
N ASP A 71 8.62 9.50 14.81
CA ASP A 71 7.53 9.29 15.78
C ASP A 71 8.00 9.00 17.20
N TYR A 72 9.10 8.27 17.32
CA TYR A 72 9.60 7.73 18.58
C TYR A 72 10.69 8.61 19.21
N TRP A 73 10.82 9.87 18.81
CA TRP A 73 11.84 10.78 19.31
C TRP A 73 11.24 11.80 20.28
N TRP A 74 11.80 11.86 21.49
CA TRP A 74 11.26 12.60 22.62
C TRP A 74 12.26 13.64 23.14
N PRO A 75 11.79 14.77 23.72
CA PRO A 75 12.64 15.71 24.43
C PRO A 75 13.45 15.00 25.53
N ASN A 76 14.74 15.32 25.62
CA ASN A 76 15.56 14.85 26.72
C ASN A 76 15.16 15.59 28.02
N PRO A 77 14.67 14.90 29.07
CA PRO A 77 14.31 15.56 30.32
C PRO A 77 15.51 16.18 31.05
N GLU A 78 16.72 15.67 30.81
CA GLU A 78 17.96 16.16 31.43
C GLU A 78 18.57 17.35 30.68
N ASP A 79 18.24 17.52 29.40
CA ASP A 79 18.62 18.68 28.58
C ASP A 79 17.46 19.04 27.63
N PRO A 80 16.52 19.90 28.06
CA PRO A 80 15.35 20.27 27.25
C PRO A 80 15.68 20.94 25.91
N ASN A 81 16.90 21.48 25.77
CA ASN A 81 17.38 22.11 24.53
C ASN A 81 18.26 21.18 23.68
N GLY A 82 18.63 20.02 24.23
CA GLY A 82 19.47 19.02 23.59
C GLY A 82 18.76 18.22 22.51
N PRO A 83 19.49 17.28 21.86
CA PRO A 83 18.92 16.39 20.86
C PRO A 83 17.86 15.50 21.48
N TYR A 84 16.81 15.21 20.70
CA TYR A 84 15.81 14.23 21.11
C TYR A 84 16.42 12.84 21.22
N PHE A 85 15.82 11.96 22.04
CA PHE A 85 16.23 10.57 22.18
C PHE A 85 15.10 9.60 21.83
N ARG A 86 15.46 8.38 21.44
CA ARG A 86 14.51 7.39 20.93
C ARG A 86 13.83 6.60 22.06
N ARG A 87 12.50 6.45 21.98
CA ARG A 87 11.66 5.55 22.78
C ARG A 87 10.81 4.67 21.87
N ASP A 88 11.30 3.47 21.54
CA ASP A 88 10.71 2.66 20.48
C ASP A 88 9.24 2.30 20.72
N GLY A 89 8.39 2.52 19.72
CA GLY A 89 6.96 2.24 19.78
C GLY A 89 6.14 3.17 20.67
N LEU A 90 6.73 4.22 21.25
CA LEU A 90 6.03 5.27 21.98
C LEU A 90 6.02 6.55 21.13
N THR A 91 4.89 6.86 20.52
CA THR A 91 4.72 8.02 19.64
C THR A 91 4.69 9.30 20.47
N ASN A 92 5.53 10.26 20.12
CA ASN A 92 5.52 11.58 20.72
C ASN A 92 4.27 12.36 20.25
N PRO A 93 3.34 12.72 21.16
CA PRO A 93 2.12 13.43 20.79
C PRO A 93 2.35 14.87 20.34
N ASP A 94 3.54 15.45 20.62
CA ASP A 94 3.89 16.83 20.24
C ASP A 94 4.49 16.93 18.83
N ASN A 95 4.56 15.81 18.11
CA ASN A 95 5.05 15.78 16.74
C ASN A 95 4.16 16.61 15.82
N PHE A 96 4.79 17.25 14.85
CA PHE A 96 4.08 17.84 13.73
C PHE A 96 3.56 16.74 12.79
N THR A 97 2.24 16.59 12.71
CA THR A 97 1.57 15.54 11.91
C THR A 97 0.80 16.07 10.70
N ALA A 98 0.63 17.39 10.56
CA ALA A 98 -0.31 17.98 9.61
C ALA A 98 -0.06 17.58 8.14
N HIS A 99 1.20 17.47 7.69
CA HIS A 99 1.49 17.06 6.30
C HIS A 99 1.13 15.59 6.07
N ARG A 100 1.41 14.72 7.06
CA ARG A 100 1.03 13.31 7.03
C ARG A 100 -0.49 13.16 7.01
N GLU A 101 -1.20 13.89 7.86
CA GLU A 101 -2.67 13.89 7.90
C GLU A 101 -3.28 14.37 6.58
N ALA A 102 -2.72 15.42 5.97
CA ALA A 102 -3.14 15.89 4.66
C ALA A 102 -2.95 14.81 3.57
N MET A 103 -1.83 14.08 3.59
CA MET A 103 -1.54 13.00 2.65
C MET A 103 -2.44 11.78 2.86
N ILE A 104 -2.70 11.38 4.11
CA ILE A 104 -3.66 10.32 4.46
C ILE A 104 -5.04 10.69 3.96
N ARG A 105 -5.49 11.92 4.22
CA ARG A 105 -6.78 12.43 3.74
C ARG A 105 -6.85 12.38 2.21
N PHE A 106 -5.79 12.79 1.52
CA PHE A 106 -5.73 12.74 0.06
C PHE A 106 -5.78 11.31 -0.47
N SER A 107 -5.09 10.37 0.17
CA SER A 107 -5.17 8.94 -0.11
C SER A 107 -6.59 8.40 0.04
N GLN A 108 -7.29 8.73 1.13
CA GLN A 108 -8.67 8.31 1.36
C GLN A 108 -9.65 8.87 0.32
N ILE A 109 -9.54 10.16 0.00
CA ILE A 109 -10.36 10.82 -1.03
C ILE A 109 -10.13 10.17 -2.39
N SER A 110 -8.86 10.00 -2.78
CA SER A 110 -8.48 9.39 -4.05
C SER A 110 -8.95 7.95 -4.14
N GLY A 111 -8.72 7.16 -3.10
CA GLY A 111 -9.17 5.78 -3.00
C GLY A 111 -10.68 5.65 -3.17
N GLY A 112 -11.44 6.46 -2.43
CA GLY A 112 -12.90 6.42 -2.46
C GLY A 112 -13.50 6.89 -3.79
N LEU A 113 -13.02 8.02 -4.34
CA LEU A 113 -13.52 8.56 -5.61
C LEU A 113 -13.11 7.68 -6.80
N GLY A 114 -11.86 7.22 -6.83
CA GLY A 114 -11.38 6.30 -7.88
C GLY A 114 -12.15 4.98 -7.88
N SER A 115 -12.39 4.40 -6.69
CA SER A 115 -13.20 3.18 -6.57
C SER A 115 -14.66 3.41 -6.99
N ALA A 116 -15.27 4.53 -6.60
CA ALA A 116 -16.64 4.85 -7.00
C ALA A 116 -16.78 5.05 -8.51
N TYR A 117 -15.76 5.61 -9.17
CA TYR A 117 -15.70 5.67 -10.63
C TYR A 117 -15.67 4.26 -11.24
N LEU A 118 -14.83 3.34 -10.75
CA LEU A 118 -14.80 1.95 -11.22
C LEU A 118 -16.11 1.19 -11.01
N ILE A 119 -16.82 1.47 -9.90
CA ILE A 119 -18.11 0.84 -9.61
C ILE A 119 -19.19 1.33 -10.57
N SER A 120 -19.28 2.64 -10.76
CA SER A 120 -20.47 3.29 -11.32
C SER A 120 -20.30 3.81 -12.75
N GLY A 121 -19.08 4.02 -13.21
CA GLY A 121 -18.76 4.69 -14.47
C GLY A 121 -19.16 6.17 -14.53
N LYS A 122 -19.55 6.79 -13.40
CA LYS A 122 -20.02 8.17 -13.37
C LYS A 122 -18.87 9.16 -13.33
N GLU A 123 -18.84 10.06 -14.31
CA GLU A 123 -17.83 11.12 -14.42
C GLU A 123 -17.75 12.04 -13.19
N GLU A 124 -18.86 12.25 -12.46
CA GLU A 124 -18.89 13.13 -11.27
C GLU A 124 -17.82 12.77 -10.21
N TYR A 125 -17.45 11.49 -10.10
CA TYR A 125 -16.42 11.05 -9.15
C TYR A 125 -15.01 11.36 -9.65
N ALA A 126 -14.76 11.22 -10.95
CA ALA A 126 -13.49 11.61 -11.56
C ALA A 126 -13.33 13.15 -11.56
N GLU A 127 -14.38 13.88 -11.93
CA GLU A 127 -14.45 15.35 -11.85
C GLU A 127 -14.13 15.87 -10.45
N ALA A 128 -14.65 15.22 -9.41
CA ALA A 128 -14.36 15.59 -8.04
C ALA A 128 -12.92 15.28 -7.60
N LEU A 129 -12.26 14.27 -8.16
CA LEU A 129 -10.88 13.90 -7.82
C LEU A 129 -9.85 14.85 -8.46
N ILE A 130 -10.12 15.34 -9.68
CA ILE A 130 -9.18 16.16 -10.46
C ILE A 130 -8.62 17.37 -9.70
N PRO A 131 -9.41 18.20 -8.98
CA PRO A 131 -8.88 19.34 -8.22
C PRO A 131 -7.87 18.93 -7.14
N HIS A 132 -8.02 17.74 -6.54
CA HIS A 132 -7.06 17.23 -5.56
C HIS A 132 -5.74 16.86 -6.24
N LEU A 133 -5.79 16.14 -7.37
CA LEU A 133 -4.61 15.77 -8.13
C LEU A 133 -3.84 17.00 -8.65
N GLN A 134 -4.57 17.98 -9.19
CA GLN A 134 -3.99 19.25 -9.65
C GLN A 134 -3.31 20.00 -8.50
N ALA A 135 -3.96 20.08 -7.33
CA ALA A 135 -3.40 20.79 -6.18
C ALA A 135 -2.14 20.11 -5.63
N TRP A 136 -2.11 18.77 -5.54
CA TRP A 136 -0.97 18.03 -5.00
C TRP A 136 0.22 17.94 -5.95
N PHE A 137 0.00 17.89 -7.27
CA PHE A 137 1.05 17.55 -8.23
C PHE A 137 1.39 18.65 -9.25
N ILE A 138 0.45 19.55 -9.56
CA ILE A 138 0.59 20.47 -10.69
C ILE A 138 0.73 21.91 -10.23
N ALA A 139 -0.23 22.41 -9.47
CA ALA A 139 -0.36 23.82 -9.12
C ALA A 139 0.83 24.29 -8.27
N SER A 140 1.65 25.21 -8.81
CA SER A 140 2.94 25.58 -8.20
C SER A 140 2.83 26.17 -6.80
N ASP A 141 1.69 26.77 -6.49
CA ASP A 141 1.39 27.37 -5.19
C ASP A 141 1.03 26.34 -4.12
N THR A 142 0.53 25.16 -4.49
CA THR A 142 0.06 24.12 -3.56
C THR A 142 0.76 22.77 -3.67
N ARG A 143 1.46 22.48 -4.77
CA ARG A 143 2.02 21.14 -5.04
C ARG A 143 3.02 20.72 -3.97
N MET A 144 3.10 19.42 -3.71
CA MET A 144 4.23 18.84 -2.99
C MET A 144 5.41 18.72 -3.95
N ASN A 145 6.63 19.05 -3.52
CA ASN A 145 7.82 18.74 -4.31
C ASN A 145 8.05 17.22 -4.35
N PRO A 146 8.49 16.63 -5.48
CA PRO A 146 8.65 15.18 -5.63
C PRO A 146 9.94 14.67 -4.96
N ASN A 147 10.10 14.94 -3.66
CA ASN A 147 11.20 14.46 -2.82
C ASN A 147 10.77 14.42 -1.36
N LEU A 148 11.56 13.75 -0.53
CA LEU A 148 11.33 13.63 0.91
C LEU A 148 12.56 14.05 1.74
N LEU A 149 13.12 15.22 1.43
CA LEU A 149 14.33 15.75 2.09
C LEU A 149 14.13 16.08 3.58
N TYR A 150 12.89 16.31 4.02
CA TYR A 150 12.59 16.73 5.39
C TYR A 150 11.62 15.77 6.10
N GLY A 151 11.54 14.52 5.61
CA GLY A 151 10.76 13.46 6.24
C GLY A 151 11.44 12.92 7.49
N GLN A 152 10.65 12.73 8.55
CA GLN A 152 11.05 12.24 9.86
C GLN A 152 12.31 12.90 10.44
N ALA A 153 12.31 14.23 10.44
CA ALA A 153 13.31 15.03 11.13
C ALA A 153 13.39 14.66 12.62
N ILE A 154 14.56 14.88 13.21
CA ILE A 154 14.81 14.68 14.64
C ILE A 154 15.45 15.95 15.18
N LYS A 155 14.76 16.62 16.11
CA LYS A 155 15.24 17.87 16.71
C LYS A 155 16.64 17.67 17.30
N GLY A 156 17.57 18.53 16.91
CA GLY A 156 18.96 18.52 17.36
C GLY A 156 19.85 17.44 16.73
N VAL A 157 19.34 16.65 15.77
CA VAL A 157 20.09 15.54 15.16
C VAL A 157 20.13 15.67 13.64
N VAL A 158 18.97 15.68 12.96
CA VAL A 158 18.87 15.73 11.49
C VAL A 158 17.60 16.43 11.03
N THR A 159 17.65 17.10 9.87
CA THR A 159 16.50 17.80 9.27
C THR A 159 15.59 16.89 8.44
N GLY A 160 16.03 15.66 8.15
CA GLY A 160 15.31 14.61 7.44
C GLY A 160 16.18 13.36 7.28
N ARG A 161 15.60 12.24 6.86
CA ARG A 161 16.30 10.95 6.73
C ARG A 161 15.52 9.93 5.88
N GLY A 162 16.22 8.89 5.39
CA GLY A 162 15.65 7.80 4.58
C GLY A 162 14.39 7.17 5.15
N ILE A 163 14.37 6.89 6.46
CA ILE A 163 13.22 6.33 7.20
C ILE A 163 11.93 7.14 7.01
N GLY A 164 12.02 8.42 6.66
CA GLY A 164 10.85 9.24 6.33
C GLY A 164 10.10 8.83 5.07
N ILE A 165 10.72 8.09 4.15
CA ILE A 165 10.10 7.61 2.89
C ILE A 165 8.89 6.70 3.15
N ILE A 166 8.80 6.08 4.32
CA ILE A 166 7.60 5.35 4.71
C ILE A 166 6.35 6.25 4.83
N ASP A 167 6.49 7.57 5.03
CA ASP A 167 5.32 8.47 5.12
C ASP A 167 4.57 8.59 3.78
N THR A 168 5.22 8.29 2.63
CA THR A 168 4.60 8.40 1.30
C THR A 168 3.90 7.13 0.81
N ILE A 169 3.84 6.06 1.61
CA ILE A 169 3.11 4.83 1.24
C ILE A 169 1.63 5.12 0.92
N HIS A 170 1.05 6.19 1.49
CA HIS A 170 -0.32 6.61 1.21
C HIS A 170 -0.54 7.11 -0.22
N LEU A 171 0.51 7.55 -0.93
CA LEU A 171 0.42 7.94 -2.34
C LEU A 171 0.19 6.74 -3.27
N MET A 172 0.35 5.50 -2.80
CA MET A 172 0.08 4.30 -3.60
C MET A 172 -1.39 4.21 -4.04
N GLU A 173 -2.33 4.46 -3.13
CA GLU A 173 -3.75 4.49 -3.51
C GLU A 173 -4.09 5.68 -4.39
N VAL A 174 -3.37 6.80 -4.24
CA VAL A 174 -3.51 7.93 -5.17
C VAL A 174 -3.09 7.49 -6.57
N ALA A 175 -1.95 6.79 -6.69
CA ALA A 175 -1.49 6.26 -7.96
C ALA A 175 -2.50 5.27 -8.58
N LYS A 176 -3.05 4.34 -7.79
CA LYS A 176 -4.10 3.42 -8.26
C LYS A 176 -5.39 4.15 -8.65
N ALA A 177 -5.78 5.19 -7.93
CA ALA A 177 -6.94 6.02 -8.29
C ALA A 177 -6.71 6.79 -9.59
N VAL A 178 -5.49 7.29 -9.85
CA VAL A 178 -5.12 7.90 -11.13
C VAL A 178 -5.27 6.90 -12.27
N THR A 179 -4.76 5.66 -12.11
CA THR A 179 -4.98 4.59 -13.09
C THR A 179 -6.47 4.33 -13.32
N ALA A 180 -7.27 4.27 -12.26
CA ALA A 180 -8.71 4.02 -12.37
C ALA A 180 -9.46 5.09 -13.19
N ILE A 181 -9.06 6.36 -13.09
CA ILE A 181 -9.72 7.46 -13.80
C ILE A 181 -9.01 7.89 -15.09
N GLU A 182 -7.94 7.21 -15.52
CA GLU A 182 -7.15 7.68 -16.68
C GLU A 182 -7.92 7.66 -18.00
N SER A 183 -8.99 6.86 -18.07
CA SER A 183 -9.93 6.78 -19.19
C SER A 183 -11.11 7.75 -19.11
N SER A 184 -11.25 8.49 -17.99
CA SER A 184 -12.31 9.49 -17.79
C SER A 184 -12.21 10.58 -18.85
N LYS A 185 -13.37 11.01 -19.37
CA LYS A 185 -13.44 12.13 -20.32
C LYS A 185 -13.15 13.47 -19.67
N SER A 186 -13.26 13.53 -18.34
CA SER A 186 -13.08 14.72 -17.53
C SER A 186 -11.60 15.01 -17.24
N LEU A 187 -10.74 13.99 -17.26
CA LEU A 187 -9.32 14.14 -17.03
C LEU A 187 -8.61 14.62 -18.30
N ALA A 188 -8.12 15.85 -18.28
CA ALA A 188 -7.35 16.40 -19.40
C ALA A 188 -6.06 15.57 -19.62
N PRO A 189 -5.72 15.19 -20.87
CA PRO A 189 -4.50 14.44 -21.16
C PRO A 189 -3.21 15.13 -20.69
N ASP A 190 -3.18 16.46 -20.72
CA ASP A 190 -2.05 17.26 -20.23
C ASP A 190 -1.90 17.19 -18.70
N ASP A 191 -3.01 17.17 -17.95
CA ASP A 191 -2.99 16.98 -16.50
C ASP A 191 -2.53 15.58 -16.14
N LEU A 192 -3.06 14.54 -16.81
CA LEU A 192 -2.60 13.15 -16.64
C LEU A 192 -1.08 13.04 -16.86
N LYS A 193 -0.56 13.67 -17.92
CA LYS A 193 0.88 13.71 -18.21
C LYS A 193 1.67 14.36 -17.08
N LYS A 194 1.21 15.50 -16.55
CA LYS A 194 1.88 16.21 -15.45
C LYS A 194 1.83 15.43 -14.13
N ILE A 195 0.72 14.77 -13.84
CA ILE A 195 0.58 13.90 -12.67
C ILE A 195 1.55 12.72 -12.78
N LYS A 196 1.57 12.00 -13.91
CA LYS A 196 2.53 10.91 -14.14
C LYS A 196 3.98 11.40 -14.10
N ALA A 197 4.26 12.62 -14.58
CA ALA A 197 5.59 13.22 -14.47
C ALA A 197 6.02 13.42 -13.00
N TRP A 198 5.12 13.88 -12.13
CA TRP A 198 5.42 14.00 -10.70
C TRP A 198 5.80 12.66 -10.06
N PHE A 199 5.05 11.59 -10.35
CA PHE A 199 5.38 10.24 -9.87
C PHE A 199 6.69 9.73 -10.46
N SER A 200 6.98 10.03 -11.72
CA SER A 200 8.24 9.67 -12.35
C SER A 200 9.43 10.39 -11.71
N ASP A 201 9.28 11.68 -11.39
CA ASP A 201 10.31 12.48 -10.72
C ASP A 201 10.55 11.95 -9.29
N TYR A 202 9.47 11.64 -8.55
CA TYR A 202 9.58 11.10 -7.20
C TYR A 202 10.20 9.70 -7.21
N LEU A 203 9.79 8.83 -8.14
CA LEU A 203 10.37 7.50 -8.32
C LEU A 203 11.87 7.57 -8.61
N ASN A 204 12.29 8.48 -9.49
CA ASN A 204 13.70 8.70 -9.76
C ASN A 204 14.45 9.20 -8.51
N TRP A 205 13.83 10.10 -7.72
CA TRP A 205 14.43 10.57 -6.48
C TRP A 205 14.60 9.45 -5.45
N ILE A 206 13.59 8.62 -5.18
CA ILE A 206 13.72 7.50 -4.22
C ILE A 206 14.66 6.40 -4.71
N TYR A 207 14.92 6.31 -6.02
CA TYR A 207 15.83 5.33 -6.59
C TYR A 207 17.30 5.78 -6.54
N THR A 208 17.57 7.08 -6.66
CA THR A 208 18.93 7.62 -6.84
C THR A 208 19.46 8.41 -5.65
N HIS A 209 18.59 9.04 -4.86
CA HIS A 209 19.02 9.88 -3.74
C HIS A 209 19.53 9.03 -2.56
N PRO A 210 20.54 9.48 -1.79
CA PRO A 210 21.06 8.74 -0.64
C PRO A 210 20.01 8.33 0.40
N TYR A 211 18.96 9.14 0.61
CA TYR A 211 17.84 8.78 1.49
C TYR A 211 17.02 7.61 0.95
N GLY A 212 16.78 7.61 -0.37
CA GLY A 212 16.12 6.51 -1.06
C GLY A 212 16.91 5.21 -0.97
N ILE A 213 18.21 5.28 -1.24
CA ILE A 213 19.13 4.15 -1.11
C ILE A 213 19.18 3.62 0.34
N ALA A 214 19.27 4.52 1.33
CA ALA A 214 19.29 4.13 2.73
C ALA A 214 17.99 3.45 3.19
N GLU A 215 16.84 3.87 2.67
CA GLU A 215 15.55 3.23 2.95
C GLU A 215 15.44 1.87 2.28
N ARG A 216 15.82 1.78 1.00
CA ARG A 216 15.87 0.53 0.25
C ARG A 216 16.73 -0.52 0.95
N ASP A 217 17.87 -0.12 1.50
CA ASP A 217 18.86 -1.01 2.09
C ASP A 217 18.71 -1.14 3.64
N ASN A 218 17.58 -0.70 4.22
CA ASN A 218 17.35 -0.69 5.68
C ASN A 218 17.32 -2.10 6.31
N GLY A 219 16.76 -3.09 5.62
CA GLY A 219 16.78 -4.51 5.99
C GLY A 219 15.56 -5.03 6.76
N ASN A 220 14.55 -4.19 7.03
CA ASN A 220 13.29 -4.56 7.69
C ASN A 220 12.08 -4.07 6.86
N ASN A 221 10.91 -3.91 7.50
CA ASN A 221 9.71 -3.33 6.90
C ASN A 221 9.92 -2.03 6.09
N HIS A 222 10.95 -1.23 6.38
CA HIS A 222 11.32 -0.05 5.58
C HIS A 222 11.75 -0.41 4.15
N SER A 223 12.59 -1.44 3.99
CA SER A 223 12.98 -1.95 2.66
C SER A 223 11.77 -2.51 1.90
N VAL A 224 10.85 -3.15 2.63
CA VAL A 224 9.61 -3.68 2.05
C VAL A 224 8.72 -2.52 1.58
N CYS A 225 8.55 -1.48 2.40
CA CYS A 225 7.75 -0.30 2.04
C CYS A 225 8.36 0.50 0.89
N TRP A 226 9.68 0.58 0.81
CA TRP A 226 10.38 1.17 -0.33
C TRP A 226 10.05 0.40 -1.62
N ALA A 227 10.17 -0.93 -1.61
CA ALA A 227 9.90 -1.75 -2.80
C ALA A 227 8.41 -1.71 -3.18
N MET A 228 7.52 -1.79 -2.20
CA MET A 228 6.07 -1.73 -2.39
C MET A 228 5.65 -0.44 -3.08
N GLN A 229 6.06 0.73 -2.57
CA GLN A 229 5.66 2.00 -3.18
C GLN A 229 6.36 2.24 -4.54
N SER A 230 7.62 1.82 -4.67
CA SER A 230 8.36 1.92 -5.93
C SER A 230 7.69 1.10 -7.04
N ALA A 231 7.22 -0.12 -6.72
CA ALA A 231 6.50 -0.97 -7.66
C ALA A 231 5.18 -0.32 -8.13
N VAL A 232 4.38 0.22 -7.20
CA VAL A 232 3.10 0.88 -7.53
C VAL A 232 3.32 2.13 -8.39
N PHE A 233 4.32 2.95 -8.06
CA PHE A 233 4.60 4.15 -8.86
C PHE A 233 5.17 3.80 -10.23
N ALA A 234 6.04 2.78 -10.30
CA ALA A 234 6.61 2.30 -11.55
C ALA A 234 5.54 1.74 -12.50
N GLU A 235 4.55 1.03 -11.97
CA GLU A 235 3.39 0.55 -12.74
C GLU A 235 2.61 1.72 -13.36
N LEU A 236 2.28 2.75 -12.58
CA LEU A 236 1.54 3.93 -13.06
C LEU A 236 2.27 4.65 -14.22
N VAL A 237 3.59 4.75 -14.16
CA VAL A 237 4.40 5.47 -15.17
C VAL A 237 4.99 4.54 -16.24
N GLY A 238 4.70 3.24 -16.20
CA GLY A 238 5.22 2.26 -17.15
C GLY A 238 6.73 2.03 -17.09
N ASN A 239 7.35 2.19 -15.91
CA ASN A 239 8.79 2.01 -15.73
C ASN A 239 9.13 0.52 -15.48
N GLN A 240 9.38 -0.21 -16.57
CA GLN A 240 9.69 -1.65 -16.50
C GLN A 240 10.99 -1.96 -15.75
N GLU A 241 12.01 -1.10 -15.85
CA GLU A 241 13.30 -1.31 -15.16
C GLU A 241 13.10 -1.41 -13.64
N VAL A 242 12.31 -0.49 -13.07
CA VAL A 242 12.04 -0.49 -11.63
C VAL A 242 11.13 -1.66 -11.22
N LEU A 243 10.17 -2.05 -12.07
CA LEU A 243 9.34 -3.23 -11.81
C LEU A 243 10.18 -4.52 -11.74
N ASP A 244 11.10 -4.70 -12.69
CA ASP A 244 11.99 -5.86 -12.72
C ASP A 244 12.98 -5.83 -11.54
N TYR A 245 13.51 -4.65 -11.20
CA TYR A 245 14.33 -4.46 -10.00
C TYR A 245 13.58 -4.89 -8.73
N CYS A 246 12.33 -4.47 -8.55
CA CYS A 246 11.55 -4.81 -7.37
C CYS A 246 11.22 -6.31 -7.32
N ARG A 247 10.96 -6.97 -8.47
CA ARG A 247 10.75 -8.43 -8.54
C ARG A 247 12.00 -9.18 -8.08
N GLU A 248 13.16 -8.79 -8.59
CA GLU A 248 14.43 -9.43 -8.22
C GLU A 248 14.80 -9.13 -6.76
N MET A 249 14.61 -7.90 -6.29
CA MET A 249 14.80 -7.53 -4.89
C MET A 249 13.90 -8.35 -3.95
N TYR A 250 12.64 -8.58 -4.32
CA TYR A 250 11.73 -9.43 -3.56
C TYR A 250 12.26 -10.86 -3.44
N LYS A 251 12.65 -11.46 -4.58
CA LYS A 251 13.11 -12.85 -4.67
C LYS A 251 14.46 -13.10 -4.00
N THR A 252 15.36 -12.13 -4.02
CA THR A 252 16.76 -12.31 -3.64
C THR A 252 17.13 -11.67 -2.30
N LYS A 253 16.33 -10.73 -1.80
CA LYS A 253 16.61 -10.02 -0.53
C LYS A 253 15.42 -10.03 0.41
N LEU A 254 14.29 -9.43 0.00
CA LEU A 254 13.20 -9.16 0.95
C LEU A 254 12.63 -10.44 1.56
N LEU A 255 12.20 -11.38 0.73
CA LEU A 255 11.62 -12.64 1.21
C LEU A 255 12.67 -13.55 1.89
N PRO A 256 13.80 -13.92 1.25
CA PRO A 256 14.73 -14.88 1.84
C PRO A 256 15.47 -14.37 3.08
N ASP A 257 15.77 -13.07 3.18
CA ASP A 257 16.59 -12.53 4.27
C ASP A 257 15.76 -12.09 5.48
N GLN A 258 14.52 -11.64 5.27
CA GLN A 258 13.70 -11.09 6.35
C GLN A 258 12.71 -12.09 6.98
N MET A 259 12.36 -13.17 6.26
CA MET A 259 11.43 -14.19 6.75
C MET A 259 12.15 -15.39 7.38
N ALA A 260 11.73 -15.77 8.58
CA ALA A 260 12.16 -16.99 9.26
C ALA A 260 11.54 -18.25 8.62
N ALA A 261 12.05 -19.43 9.01
CA ALA A 261 11.59 -20.69 8.46
C ALA A 261 10.11 -21.01 8.77
N ASP A 262 9.55 -20.44 9.83
CA ASP A 262 8.14 -20.60 10.24
C ASP A 262 7.19 -19.59 9.58
N GLY A 263 7.70 -18.69 8.74
CA GLY A 263 6.92 -17.62 8.10
C GLY A 263 6.91 -16.29 8.87
N SER A 264 7.44 -16.25 10.09
CA SER A 264 7.50 -15.01 10.87
C SER A 264 8.57 -14.04 10.36
N PHE A 265 8.47 -12.76 10.76
CA PHE A 265 9.47 -11.72 10.46
C PHE A 265 10.21 -11.30 11.75
N PRO A 266 11.42 -11.84 12.03
CA PRO A 266 12.06 -11.69 13.34
C PRO A 266 12.36 -10.25 13.77
N LEU A 267 12.74 -9.37 12.84
CA LEU A 267 13.03 -7.96 13.16
C LEU A 267 11.78 -7.21 13.60
N GLU A 268 10.61 -7.67 13.15
CA GLU A 268 9.31 -7.09 13.46
C GLU A 268 8.76 -7.63 14.78
N LEU A 269 8.96 -8.92 15.02
CA LEU A 269 8.67 -9.57 16.30
C LEU A 269 9.55 -9.06 17.45
N ALA A 270 10.74 -8.54 17.17
CA ALA A 270 11.64 -7.97 18.17
C ALA A 270 11.24 -6.54 18.62
N ARG A 271 10.20 -5.94 18.02
CA ARG A 271 9.75 -4.58 18.30
C ARG A 271 8.85 -4.52 19.52
N THR A 272 8.61 -3.31 20.03
CA THR A 272 7.67 -3.06 21.14
C THR A 272 6.20 -3.14 20.72
N LYS A 273 5.91 -3.20 19.42
CA LYS A 273 4.58 -3.44 18.83
C LYS A 273 4.60 -4.64 17.87
N PRO A 274 4.99 -5.84 18.33
CA PRO A 274 5.32 -6.96 17.44
C PRO A 274 4.11 -7.46 16.64
N TYR A 275 2.89 -7.31 17.15
CA TYR A 275 1.69 -7.73 16.43
C TYR A 275 1.38 -6.76 15.28
N GLY A 276 1.29 -5.46 15.56
CA GLY A 276 1.10 -4.43 14.54
C GLY A 276 2.19 -4.43 13.46
N TYR A 277 3.46 -4.58 13.83
CA TYR A 277 4.55 -4.66 12.86
C TYR A 277 4.50 -5.93 12.00
N SER A 278 4.05 -7.06 12.55
CA SER A 278 3.85 -8.29 11.77
C SER A 278 2.73 -8.15 10.75
N LEU A 279 1.59 -7.56 11.15
CA LEU A 279 0.46 -7.27 10.25
C LEU A 279 0.89 -6.33 9.12
N PHE A 280 1.50 -5.20 9.47
CA PHE A 280 1.96 -4.19 8.54
C PHE A 280 2.96 -4.74 7.51
N THR A 281 3.95 -5.50 7.96
CA THR A 281 4.98 -6.06 7.07
C THR A 281 4.40 -7.09 6.13
N LEU A 282 3.49 -7.94 6.61
CA LEU A 282 2.83 -8.95 5.77
C LEU A 282 1.90 -8.31 4.73
N ASP A 283 1.17 -7.25 5.09
CA ASP A 283 0.40 -6.45 4.15
C ASP A 283 1.30 -5.87 3.06
N ALA A 284 2.45 -5.31 3.43
CA ALA A 284 3.39 -4.74 2.47
C ALA A 284 4.01 -5.81 1.54
N MET A 285 4.41 -6.96 2.09
CA MET A 285 4.93 -8.08 1.28
C MET A 285 3.90 -8.64 0.31
N THR A 286 2.66 -8.84 0.75
CA THR A 286 1.59 -9.34 -0.13
C THR A 286 1.16 -8.31 -1.17
N THR A 287 1.27 -7.02 -0.88
CA THR A 287 1.07 -5.95 -1.86
C THR A 287 2.13 -6.00 -2.96
N ILE A 288 3.41 -6.22 -2.61
CA ILE A 288 4.47 -6.44 -3.60
C ILE A 288 4.10 -7.60 -4.52
N CYS A 289 3.66 -8.73 -3.95
CA CYS A 289 3.21 -9.87 -4.74
C CYS A 289 2.03 -9.51 -5.66
N GLN A 290 1.04 -8.80 -5.15
CA GLN A 290 -0.15 -8.40 -5.91
C GLN A 290 0.20 -7.52 -7.11
N VAL A 291 1.10 -6.55 -6.94
CA VAL A 291 1.44 -5.58 -7.99
C VAL A 291 2.43 -6.16 -9.01
N LEU A 292 3.39 -6.96 -8.55
CA LEU A 292 4.49 -7.42 -9.41
C LEU A 292 4.23 -8.77 -10.10
N SER A 293 3.20 -9.52 -9.66
CA SER A 293 2.88 -10.81 -10.26
C SER A 293 2.33 -10.65 -11.67
N THR A 294 2.73 -11.56 -12.56
CA THR A 294 2.18 -11.71 -13.91
C THR A 294 1.93 -13.20 -14.17
N PRO A 295 1.18 -13.58 -15.24
CA PRO A 295 0.98 -14.99 -15.57
C PRO A 295 2.29 -15.81 -15.74
N THR A 296 3.40 -15.16 -16.08
CA THR A 296 4.72 -15.80 -16.24
C THR A 296 5.66 -15.61 -15.05
N HIS A 297 5.36 -14.68 -14.14
CA HIS A 297 6.16 -14.37 -12.96
C HIS A 297 5.24 -14.18 -11.76
N ASN A 298 4.72 -15.27 -11.20
CA ASN A 298 3.84 -15.22 -10.04
C ASN A 298 4.65 -15.23 -8.73
N LEU A 299 4.65 -14.11 -7.99
CA LEU A 299 5.37 -14.00 -6.71
C LEU A 299 4.64 -14.67 -5.54
N PHE A 300 3.34 -14.97 -5.67
CA PHE A 300 2.63 -15.79 -4.68
C PHE A 300 3.07 -17.26 -4.74
N GLU A 301 3.40 -17.77 -5.92
CA GLU A 301 3.89 -19.13 -6.14
C GLU A 301 5.41 -19.27 -5.96
N PHE A 302 6.13 -18.15 -5.88
CA PHE A 302 7.57 -18.15 -5.67
C PHE A 302 7.94 -18.73 -4.30
N THR A 303 8.90 -19.65 -4.31
CA THR A 303 9.57 -20.17 -3.12
C THR A 303 11.07 -19.94 -3.28
N ALA A 304 11.68 -19.24 -2.32
CA ALA A 304 13.13 -19.03 -2.32
C ALA A 304 13.87 -20.35 -2.05
N ASP A 305 15.15 -20.43 -2.44
CA ASP A 305 16.00 -21.64 -2.27
C ASP A 305 16.06 -22.13 -0.81
N ASN A 306 15.88 -21.22 0.13
CA ASN A 306 15.86 -21.51 1.56
C ASN A 306 14.45 -21.91 2.07
N GLY A 307 13.47 -22.13 1.19
CA GLY A 307 12.13 -22.62 1.50
C GLY A 307 11.14 -21.54 1.97
N ARG A 308 11.52 -20.26 1.96
CA ARG A 308 10.63 -19.14 2.32
C ARG A 308 9.64 -18.89 1.19
N SER A 309 8.37 -18.71 1.53
CA SER A 309 7.30 -18.36 0.61
C SER A 309 6.32 -17.42 1.29
N ILE A 310 5.64 -16.56 0.53
CA ILE A 310 4.64 -15.65 1.13
C ILE A 310 3.47 -16.42 1.76
N GLY A 311 3.17 -17.61 1.23
CA GLY A 311 2.19 -18.53 1.82
C GLY A 311 2.53 -18.95 3.25
N LEU A 312 3.81 -19.09 3.60
CA LEU A 312 4.23 -19.33 4.99
C LEU A 312 3.92 -18.14 5.89
N GLY A 313 4.23 -16.91 5.44
CA GLY A 313 3.94 -15.69 6.21
C GLY A 313 2.45 -15.50 6.47
N ILE A 314 1.60 -15.75 5.47
CA ILE A 314 0.15 -15.71 5.63
C ILE A 314 -0.32 -16.82 6.59
N SER A 315 0.17 -18.04 6.43
CA SER A 315 -0.19 -19.17 7.29
C SER A 315 0.22 -18.95 8.75
N PHE A 316 1.35 -18.28 8.99
CA PHE A 316 1.82 -17.91 10.32
C PHE A 316 0.86 -16.93 11.01
N LEU A 317 0.39 -15.89 10.31
CA LEU A 317 -0.32 -14.79 10.95
C LEU A 317 -1.85 -14.97 11.02
N VAL A 318 -2.46 -15.71 10.09
CA VAL A 318 -3.91 -15.92 10.04
C VAL A 318 -4.52 -16.42 11.36
N PRO A 319 -3.94 -17.41 12.08
CA PRO A 319 -4.48 -17.86 13.36
C PRO A 319 -4.60 -16.71 14.38
N PHE A 320 -3.64 -15.79 14.40
CA PHE A 320 -3.59 -14.66 15.33
C PHE A 320 -4.47 -13.48 14.91
N VAL A 321 -4.86 -13.39 13.63
CA VAL A 321 -5.89 -12.46 13.19
C VAL A 321 -7.28 -12.97 13.55
N LYS A 322 -7.51 -14.29 13.43
CA LYS A 322 -8.78 -14.90 13.85
C LYS A 322 -8.99 -14.81 15.36
N ASP A 323 -7.93 -15.04 16.13
CA ASP A 323 -7.93 -14.93 17.58
C ASP A 323 -6.55 -14.48 18.03
N LYS A 324 -6.44 -13.25 18.55
CA LYS A 324 -5.17 -12.70 19.04
C LYS A 324 -4.79 -13.19 20.45
N SER A 325 -5.66 -13.91 21.15
CA SER A 325 -5.38 -14.41 22.51
C SER A 325 -4.21 -15.42 22.62
N PRO A 326 -3.97 -16.35 21.66
CA PRO A 326 -2.79 -17.22 21.66
C PRO A 326 -1.49 -16.55 21.17
N TRP A 327 -1.47 -15.23 20.92
CA TRP A 327 -0.27 -14.53 20.47
C TRP A 327 0.92 -14.77 21.43
N PRO A 328 2.04 -15.37 20.98
CA PRO A 328 3.09 -15.84 21.87
C PRO A 328 4.14 -14.76 22.22
N TYR A 329 4.03 -13.57 21.64
CA TYR A 329 4.95 -12.45 21.85
C TYR A 329 4.32 -11.39 22.77
N PRO A 330 5.10 -10.39 23.25
CA PRO A 330 4.55 -9.30 24.03
C PRO A 330 3.39 -8.61 23.33
N LYS A 331 2.42 -8.12 24.12
CA LYS A 331 1.39 -7.22 23.61
C LYS A 331 2.03 -5.91 23.15
N ASP A 332 1.46 -5.34 22.10
CA ASP A 332 1.87 -4.03 21.62
C ASP A 332 1.73 -2.98 22.73
N VAL A 333 2.80 -2.21 22.96
CA VAL A 333 2.82 -1.17 24.01
C VAL A 333 1.82 -0.04 23.78
N MET A 334 1.32 0.12 22.55
CA MET A 334 0.24 1.01 22.18
C MET A 334 -0.64 0.35 21.11
N TYR A 335 -1.93 0.67 21.10
CA TYR A 335 -2.90 0.25 20.07
C TYR A 335 -3.15 -1.27 19.96
N TRP A 336 -2.74 -2.06 20.96
CA TRP A 336 -3.02 -3.51 20.99
C TRP A 336 -4.50 -3.87 20.79
N GLU A 337 -5.40 -3.07 21.34
CA GLU A 337 -6.85 -3.31 21.24
C GLU A 337 -7.46 -2.87 19.90
N GLU A 338 -6.75 -2.06 19.13
CA GLU A 338 -7.21 -1.57 17.82
C GLU A 338 -6.95 -2.59 16.70
N TRP A 339 -6.08 -3.58 16.94
CA TRP A 339 -5.77 -4.64 15.99
C TRP A 339 -6.57 -5.92 16.29
N PRO A 340 -6.85 -6.75 15.25
CA PRO A 340 -6.62 -6.50 13.83
C PRO A 340 -7.77 -5.72 13.17
N VAL A 341 -7.51 -5.15 11.99
CA VAL A 341 -8.54 -4.59 11.08
C VAL A 341 -8.56 -5.37 9.76
N ARG A 342 -9.29 -4.91 8.75
CA ARG A 342 -9.39 -5.58 7.44
C ARG A 342 -8.08 -5.53 6.64
N HIS A 343 -7.15 -6.43 6.94
CA HIS A 343 -5.82 -6.52 6.35
C HIS A 343 -5.81 -7.03 4.89
N PRO A 344 -5.18 -6.33 3.93
CA PRO A 344 -5.12 -6.74 2.52
C PRO A 344 -4.44 -8.08 2.28
N PHE A 345 -3.52 -8.54 3.14
CA PHE A 345 -2.88 -9.85 2.95
C PHE A 345 -3.90 -11.01 2.90
N LEU A 346 -5.02 -10.88 3.62
CA LEU A 346 -6.10 -11.87 3.62
C LEU A 346 -6.84 -11.91 2.29
N LEU A 347 -7.07 -10.74 1.67
CA LEU A 347 -7.71 -10.63 0.38
C LEU A 347 -6.79 -11.17 -0.72
N PHE A 348 -5.57 -10.62 -0.81
CA PHE A 348 -4.63 -10.98 -1.86
C PHE A 348 -4.22 -12.46 -1.76
N GLY A 349 -3.87 -12.93 -0.56
CA GLY A 349 -3.56 -14.35 -0.34
C GLY A 349 -4.78 -15.25 -0.49
N GLY A 350 -5.96 -14.78 -0.09
CA GLY A 350 -7.22 -15.52 -0.26
C GLY A 350 -7.55 -15.81 -1.72
N LEU A 351 -7.35 -14.82 -2.59
CA LEU A 351 -7.53 -14.95 -4.02
C LEU A 351 -6.40 -15.78 -4.66
N ALA A 352 -5.15 -15.44 -4.38
CA ALA A 352 -3.99 -16.09 -5.02
C ALA A 352 -3.86 -17.58 -4.68
N PHE A 353 -4.27 -18.00 -3.48
CA PHE A 353 -4.15 -19.38 -3.01
C PHE A 353 -5.47 -20.15 -2.95
N ASP A 354 -6.56 -19.57 -3.48
CA ASP A 354 -7.92 -20.13 -3.42
C ASP A 354 -8.34 -20.53 -1.98
N LYS A 355 -8.13 -19.61 -1.03
CA LYS A 355 -8.40 -19.81 0.40
C LYS A 355 -9.68 -19.08 0.82
N ALA A 356 -10.82 -19.74 0.61
CA ALA A 356 -12.13 -19.21 1.01
C ALA A 356 -12.21 -18.79 2.49
N ASN A 357 -11.49 -19.46 3.39
CA ASN A 357 -11.44 -19.09 4.81
C ASN A 357 -10.72 -17.75 5.07
N TYR A 358 -9.74 -17.37 4.24
CA TYR A 358 -9.08 -16.07 4.35
C TYR A 358 -10.01 -14.95 3.87
N LEU A 359 -10.74 -15.19 2.77
CA LEU A 359 -11.74 -14.26 2.24
C LEU A 359 -12.92 -14.06 3.20
N THR A 360 -13.36 -15.11 3.89
CA THR A 360 -14.38 -15.00 4.94
C THR A 360 -13.89 -14.13 6.10
N LEU A 361 -12.69 -14.41 6.62
CA LEU A 361 -12.10 -13.60 7.71
C LEU A 361 -11.92 -12.13 7.29
N TRP A 362 -11.48 -11.88 6.06
CA TRP A 362 -11.36 -10.53 5.52
C TRP A 362 -12.70 -9.77 5.52
N LYS A 363 -13.81 -10.43 5.16
CA LYS A 363 -15.16 -9.83 5.18
C LYS A 363 -15.66 -9.52 6.60
N GLU A 364 -15.27 -10.33 7.59
CA GLU A 364 -15.68 -10.19 8.99
C GLU A 364 -14.96 -9.03 9.71
N LEU A 365 -13.75 -8.70 9.27
CA LEU A 365 -12.93 -7.64 9.87
C LEU A 365 -13.42 -6.24 9.51
N ASP A 366 -13.22 -5.29 10.42
CA ASP A 366 -13.66 -3.92 10.25
C ASP A 366 -12.87 -3.20 9.14
N GLY A 367 -13.60 -2.63 8.18
CA GLY A 367 -13.07 -1.79 7.10
C GLY A 367 -13.35 -0.28 7.30
N ASN A 368 -13.99 0.11 8.39
CA ASN A 368 -14.34 1.49 8.76
C ASN A 368 -13.65 1.91 10.07
N PHE A 369 -12.35 1.67 10.17
CA PHE A 369 -11.53 2.14 11.28
C PHE A 369 -11.16 3.63 11.12
N ASP A 370 -11.12 4.35 12.24
CA ASP A 370 -10.82 5.78 12.30
C ASP A 370 -9.67 6.13 13.27
N ASN A 371 -9.15 5.16 14.02
CA ASN A 371 -7.98 5.35 14.88
C ASN A 371 -6.78 5.87 14.05
N PRO A 372 -6.20 7.03 14.36
CA PRO A 372 -5.17 7.65 13.53
C PRO A 372 -3.93 6.76 13.31
N GLU A 373 -3.53 5.96 14.30
CA GLU A 373 -2.39 5.05 14.14
C GLU A 373 -2.74 3.91 13.20
N VAL A 374 -3.92 3.31 13.33
CA VAL A 374 -4.37 2.25 12.44
C VAL A 374 -4.50 2.76 11.01
N VAL A 375 -5.15 3.91 10.81
CA VAL A 375 -5.30 4.54 9.49
C VAL A 375 -3.94 4.80 8.82
N ARG A 376 -2.95 5.24 9.61
CA ARG A 376 -1.58 5.47 9.15
C ARG A 376 -0.86 4.18 8.71
N ASN A 377 -1.11 3.07 9.40
CA ASN A 377 -0.48 1.79 9.09
C ASN A 377 -1.28 0.95 8.07
N MET A 378 -2.38 1.47 7.54
CA MET A 378 -3.20 0.79 6.53
C MET A 378 -3.21 1.60 5.22
N PRO A 379 -2.15 1.58 4.41
CA PRO A 379 -2.10 2.35 3.16
C PRO A 379 -3.05 1.84 2.07
N ILE A 380 -3.56 0.61 2.22
CA ILE A 380 -4.57 0.00 1.34
C ILE A 380 -5.88 -0.13 2.12
N ARG A 381 -6.86 0.67 1.73
CA ARG A 381 -8.21 0.78 2.33
C ARG A 381 -9.32 0.56 1.31
N PHE A 382 -9.02 0.67 0.01
CA PHE A 382 -9.99 0.57 -1.08
C PHE A 382 -9.62 -0.59 -2.02
N PRO A 383 -9.95 -1.85 -1.65
CA PRO A 383 -9.52 -3.06 -2.37
C PRO A 383 -9.95 -3.12 -3.85
N LEU A 384 -11.03 -2.41 -4.22
CA LEU A 384 -11.52 -2.31 -5.60
C LEU A 384 -10.54 -1.65 -6.57
N LEU A 385 -9.52 -0.96 -6.06
CA LEU A 385 -8.41 -0.41 -6.86
C LEU A 385 -7.26 -1.41 -7.09
N TRP A 386 -7.29 -2.57 -6.44
CA TRP A 386 -6.14 -3.48 -6.35
C TRP A 386 -6.41 -4.88 -6.92
N VAL A 387 -7.70 -5.23 -7.07
CA VAL A 387 -8.15 -6.54 -7.53
C VAL A 387 -9.15 -6.33 -8.66
N ASP A 388 -8.98 -7.08 -9.75
CA ASP A 388 -9.93 -7.09 -10.86
C ASP A 388 -11.27 -7.67 -10.41
N ARG A 389 -12.37 -7.09 -10.89
CA ARG A 389 -13.74 -7.51 -10.53
C ARG A 389 -14.28 -8.66 -11.41
N GLU A 390 -13.49 -9.14 -12.38
CA GLU A 390 -13.91 -10.11 -13.42
C GLU A 390 -13.81 -11.57 -12.97
#